data_AF-A0A1Y1LVQ3-F1
#
_entry.id   AF-A0A1Y1LVQ3-F1
#
_cell.length_a   1.000
_cell.length_b   1.000
_cell.length_c   1.000
_cell.angle_alpha   90.00
_cell.angle_beta   90.00
_cell.angle_gamma   90.00
#
_symmetry.space_group_name_H-M   'P 1'
#
loop_
_entity.id
_entity.type
_entity.pdbx_description
1 polymer ?
#
loop_
_entity_poly.entity_id
_entity_poly.type
_entity_poly.pdbx_seq_one_letter_code
_entity_poly.pdbx_strand_id
1 'polypeptide(L)'
;IVFFAYAELGYLLFGSQVKRFSGFITSMITLFRTVLGDFNYAELDEADRIFAPIFFISYIFVVFYILMNMFLAIVNDAYADCKVEMVIGEKSKRGQLMTTALYSILNKFVITRIFVPQSILHPKHYYITVHRAETILKACGYTEPDIMGVIYKCGGDYYKKNTKIDV
;
A
#
# COMPACT_ATOMS: atom_id res chain seq x y z
N ILE A 1 15.16 0.08 5.63
CA ILE A 1 16.29 0.35 4.70
C ILE A 1 16.38 1.84 4.38
N VAL A 2 15.37 2.45 3.74
CA VAL A 2 15.39 3.87 3.35
C VAL A 2 15.69 4.82 4.53
N PHE A 3 15.06 4.60 5.68
CA PHE A 3 15.31 5.40 6.89
C PHE A 3 16.78 5.39 7.34
N PHE A 4 17.40 4.20 7.37
CA PHE A 4 18.80 4.05 7.78
C PHE A 4 19.76 4.68 6.76
N ALA A 5 19.47 4.57 5.46
CA ALA A 5 20.27 5.21 4.42
C ALA A 5 20.26 6.75 4.57
N TYR A 6 19.10 7.34 4.88
CA TYR A 6 19.02 8.77 5.19
C TYR A 6 19.74 9.15 6.50
N ALA A 7 19.75 8.26 7.50
CA ALA A 7 20.49 8.47 8.74
C ALA A 7 22.00 8.51 8.52
N GLU A 8 22.54 7.57 7.73
CA GLU A 8 23.96 7.58 7.35
C GLU A 8 24.30 8.77 6.46
N LEU A 9 23.47 9.09 5.48
CA LEU A 9 23.70 10.22 4.58
C LEU A 9 23.67 11.57 5.35
N GLY A 10 22.72 11.75 6.27
CA GLY A 10 22.64 12.94 7.11
C GLY A 10 23.83 13.07 8.06
N TYR A 11 24.28 11.95 8.64
CA TYR A 11 25.51 11.90 9.43
C TYR A 11 26.74 12.30 8.61
N LEU A 12 26.84 11.81 7.36
CA LEU A 12 27.99 12.09 6.50
C LEU A 12 28.01 13.53 5.96
N LEU A 13 26.85 14.08 5.61
CA LEU A 13 26.74 15.45 5.09
C LEU A 13 26.87 16.49 6.20
N PHE A 14 26.16 16.31 7.31
CA PHE A 14 25.97 17.36 8.32
C PHE A 14 26.64 17.05 9.65
N GLY A 15 27.26 15.88 9.84
CA GLY A 15 27.74 15.46 11.15
C GLY A 15 28.92 16.25 11.72
N SER A 16 29.71 16.91 10.86
CA SER A 16 30.79 17.82 11.29
C SER A 16 30.30 19.21 11.70
N GLN A 17 29.19 19.66 11.11
CA GLN A 17 28.68 21.04 11.25
C GLN A 17 27.51 21.13 12.23
N VAL A 18 26.65 20.11 12.27
CA VAL A 18 25.39 20.11 13.02
C VAL A 18 25.43 19.06 14.13
N LYS A 19 25.34 19.52 15.38
CA LYS A 19 25.39 18.63 16.57
C LYS A 19 24.30 17.56 16.58
N ARG A 20 23.15 17.83 15.96
CA ARG A 20 22.03 16.87 15.82
C ARG A 20 22.36 15.69 14.89
N PHE A 21 23.35 15.86 14.02
CA PHE A 21 23.85 14.85 13.10
C PHE A 21 25.25 14.35 13.49
N SER A 22 25.76 14.66 14.69
CA SER A 22 27.14 14.36 15.11
C SER A 22 27.45 12.86 15.31
N GLY A 23 26.43 12.01 15.28
CA GLY A 23 26.54 10.58 15.50
C GLY A 23 25.44 9.86 14.73
N PHE A 24 25.64 8.58 14.44
CA PHE A 24 24.64 7.79 13.73
C PHE A 24 23.32 7.70 14.51
N ILE A 25 23.37 7.39 15.81
CA ILE A 25 22.18 7.27 16.67
C ILE A 25 21.49 8.63 16.85
N THR A 26 22.25 9.71 17.04
CA THR A 26 21.68 11.06 17.18
C THR A 26 21.03 11.52 15.87
N SER A 27 21.63 11.19 14.72
CA SER A 27 21.04 11.43 13.40
C SER A 27 19.72 10.67 13.22
N MET A 28 19.65 9.40 13.64
CA MET A 28 18.40 8.63 13.62
C MET A 28 17.30 9.30 14.45
N ILE A 29 17.61 9.74 15.67
CA ILE A 29 16.63 10.44 16.53
C ILE A 29 16.18 11.74 15.87
N THR A 30 17.10 12.51 15.30
CA THR A 30 16.80 13.77 14.59
C THR A 30 15.88 13.54 13.38
N LEU A 31 16.10 12.47 12.64
CA LEU A 31 15.23 12.11 11.51
C LEU A 31 13.83 11.71 11.96
N PHE A 32 13.68 10.99 13.08
CA PHE A 32 12.37 10.72 13.68
C PHE A 32 11.65 11.99 14.12
N ARG A 33 12.38 12.91 14.78
CA ARG A 33 11.82 14.22 15.18
C ARG A 33 11.36 15.04 13.98
N THR A 34 12.11 14.97 12.89
CA THR A 34 11.73 15.62 11.63
C THR A 34 10.40 15.08 11.09
N VAL A 35 10.12 13.78 11.22
CA VAL A 35 8.80 13.20 10.87
C VAL A 35 7.69 13.71 11.78
N LEU A 36 7.98 13.93 13.06
CA LEU A 36 7.04 14.49 14.03
C LEU A 36 6.81 16.00 13.85
N GLY A 37 7.54 16.65 12.94
CA GLY A 37 7.47 18.09 12.69
C GLY A 37 8.40 18.94 13.57
N ASP A 38 9.20 18.32 14.43
CA ASP A 38 10.24 18.99 15.22
C ASP A 38 11.57 18.96 14.44
N PHE A 39 11.75 19.94 13.56
CA PHE A 39 12.97 20.11 12.76
C PHE A 39 13.50 21.54 12.88
N ASN A 40 14.84 21.68 12.85
CA ASN A 40 15.50 22.98 12.74
C ASN A 40 16.21 23.09 11.39
N TYR A 41 15.51 23.64 10.39
CA TYR A 41 16.06 23.82 9.06
C TYR A 41 17.18 24.89 9.02
N ALA A 42 17.14 25.89 9.90
CA ALA A 42 18.15 26.96 9.92
C ALA A 42 19.56 26.40 10.20
N GLU A 43 19.69 25.49 11.16
CA GLU A 43 20.96 24.80 11.45
C GLU A 43 21.49 23.99 10.25
N LEU A 44 20.60 23.44 9.43
CA LEU A 44 20.96 22.69 8.22
C LEU A 44 21.39 23.63 7.08
N ASP A 45 20.65 24.72 6.86
CA ASP A 45 20.95 25.70 5.80
C ASP A 45 22.28 26.43 6.04
N GLU A 46 22.62 26.69 7.31
CA GLU A 46 23.91 27.25 7.71
C GLU A 46 25.08 26.27 7.47
N ALA A 47 24.84 24.96 7.62
CA ALA A 47 25.86 23.94 7.39
C ALA A 47 26.21 23.79 5.90
N ASP A 48 25.19 23.61 5.06
CA ASP A 48 25.35 23.45 3.62
C ASP A 48 24.10 23.93 2.86
N ARG A 49 24.16 25.15 2.32
CA ARG A 49 23.03 25.82 1.66
C ARG A 49 22.48 25.11 0.42
N ILE A 50 23.27 24.25 -0.22
CA ILE A 50 22.85 23.49 -1.41
C ILE A 50 22.34 22.10 -1.02
N PHE A 51 23.06 21.37 -0.18
CA PHE A 51 22.70 20.00 0.20
C PHE A 51 21.56 19.94 1.21
N ALA A 52 21.44 20.93 2.11
CA ALA A 52 20.35 21.02 3.08
C ALA A 52 18.94 21.00 2.44
N PRO A 53 18.61 21.89 1.48
CA PRO A 53 17.27 21.88 0.88
C PRO A 53 17.00 20.58 0.10
N ILE A 54 18.00 20.07 -0.63
CA ILE A 54 17.85 18.83 -1.42
C ILE A 54 17.55 17.65 -0.48
N PHE A 55 18.36 17.48 0.56
CA PHE A 55 18.21 16.41 1.55
C PHE A 55 16.89 16.52 2.29
N PHE A 56 16.52 17.72 2.74
CA PHE A 56 15.31 17.94 3.52
C PHE A 56 14.04 17.69 2.70
N ILE A 57 13.97 18.25 1.48
CA ILE A 57 12.83 18.06 0.59
C ILE A 57 12.72 16.59 0.17
N SER A 58 13.84 15.95 -0.20
CA SER A 58 13.81 14.54 -0.61
C SER A 58 13.39 13.61 0.53
N TYR A 59 13.87 13.87 1.75
CA TYR A 59 13.48 13.10 2.94
C TYR A 59 11.98 13.25 3.25
N ILE A 60 11.46 14.48 3.30
CA ILE A 60 10.03 14.73 3.55
C ILE A 60 9.17 14.05 2.50
N PHE A 61 9.52 14.20 1.22
CA PHE A 61 8.79 13.60 0.11
C PHE A 61 8.75 12.08 0.31
N VAL A 62 9.90 11.43 0.45
CA VAL A 62 10.01 9.97 0.61
C VAL A 62 9.25 9.46 1.83
N VAL A 63 9.37 10.11 3.00
CA VAL A 63 8.65 9.71 4.22
C VAL A 63 7.14 9.87 4.03
N PHE A 64 6.69 10.98 3.45
CA PHE A 64 5.28 11.18 3.16
C PHE A 64 4.73 10.09 2.23
N TYR A 65 5.46 9.71 1.18
CA TYR A 65 5.05 8.59 0.31
C TYR A 65 4.99 7.26 1.06
N ILE A 66 5.98 6.95 1.88
CA ILE A 66 6.00 5.69 2.64
C ILE A 66 4.80 5.63 3.60
N LEU A 67 4.56 6.70 4.36
CA LEU A 67 3.45 6.78 5.32
C LEU A 67 2.09 6.74 4.62
N MET A 68 1.90 7.48 3.53
CA MET A 68 0.65 7.44 2.75
C MET A 68 0.40 6.08 2.12
N ASN A 69 1.44 5.43 1.56
CA ASN A 69 1.35 4.08 1.02
C ASN A 69 0.92 3.08 2.10
N MET A 70 1.52 3.16 3.30
CA MET A 70 1.19 2.27 4.40
C MET A 70 -0.23 2.51 4.93
N PHE A 71 -0.64 3.77 5.08
CA PHE A 71 -1.99 4.13 5.50
C PHE A 71 -3.05 3.67 4.50
N LEU A 72 -2.84 3.91 3.21
CA LEU A 72 -3.75 3.48 2.16
C LEU A 72 -3.83 1.95 2.05
N ALA A 73 -2.72 1.23 2.28
CA ALA A 73 -2.74 -0.22 2.34
C ALA A 73 -3.65 -0.72 3.48
N ILE A 74 -3.53 -0.15 4.69
CA ILE A 74 -4.36 -0.53 5.85
C ILE A 74 -5.83 -0.22 5.60
N VAL A 75 -6.16 0.99 5.12
CA VAL A 75 -7.55 1.38 4.84
C VAL A 75 -8.14 0.51 3.73
N ASN A 76 -7.36 0.21 2.69
CA ASN A 76 -7.82 -0.64 1.60
C ASN A 76 -8.07 -2.08 2.05
N ASP A 77 -7.24 -2.61 2.97
CA ASP A 77 -7.43 -3.95 3.55
C ASP A 77 -8.72 -4.00 4.39
N ALA A 78 -8.91 -3.05 5.31
CA ALA A 78 -10.12 -2.96 6.11
C ALA A 78 -11.39 -2.73 5.26
N TYR A 79 -11.29 -1.92 4.20
CA TYR A 79 -12.39 -1.72 3.27
C TYR A 79 -12.70 -2.97 2.42
N ALA A 80 -11.67 -3.73 2.03
CA ALA A 80 -11.84 -5.00 1.32
C ALA A 80 -12.58 -6.02 2.19
N ASP A 81 -12.24 -6.13 3.48
CA ASP A 81 -12.91 -7.02 4.43
C ASP A 81 -14.38 -6.66 4.62
N CYS A 82 -14.70 -5.38 4.88
CA CYS A 82 -16.09 -4.93 4.99
C CYS A 82 -16.87 -5.11 3.67
N LYS A 83 -16.20 -4.96 2.51
CA LYS A 83 -16.83 -5.17 1.20
C LYS A 83 -17.16 -6.64 0.96
N VAL A 84 -16.36 -7.58 1.44
CA VAL A 84 -16.67 -9.02 1.35
C VAL A 84 -17.94 -9.34 2.15
N GLU A 85 -18.09 -8.77 3.34
CA GLU A 85 -19.31 -8.93 4.16
C GLU A 85 -20.55 -8.30 3.48
N MET A 86 -20.40 -7.13 2.86
CA MET A 86 -21.49 -6.48 2.12
C MET A 86 -21.88 -7.20 0.82
N VAL A 87 -21.00 -8.00 0.21
CA VAL A 87 -21.39 -8.83 -0.96
C VAL A 87 -22.27 -10.00 -0.54
N ILE A 88 -22.20 -10.42 0.72
CA ILE A 88 -23.08 -11.45 1.29
C ILE A 88 -24.49 -10.87 1.55
N GLY A 89 -24.64 -9.56 1.70
CA GLY A 89 -25.92 -8.85 1.84
C GLY A 89 -26.18 -7.80 0.75
N GLU A 90 -26.90 -8.18 -0.31
CA GLU A 90 -27.49 -7.32 -1.37
C GLU A 90 -26.62 -6.21 -2.02
N LYS A 91 -26.42 -6.34 -3.34
CA LYS A 91 -25.53 -5.51 -4.17
C LYS A 91 -26.00 -4.04 -4.29
N SER A 92 -25.37 -3.12 -3.55
CA SER A 92 -25.46 -1.67 -3.86
C SER A 92 -24.47 -1.26 -4.96
N LYS A 93 -24.97 -1.11 -6.19
CA LYS A 93 -24.22 -0.66 -7.40
C LYS A 93 -23.48 0.68 -7.23
N ARG A 94 -23.90 1.53 -6.30
CA ARG A 94 -23.30 2.86 -6.08
C ARG A 94 -21.91 2.80 -5.43
N GLY A 95 -21.69 1.83 -4.53
CA GLY A 95 -20.40 1.67 -3.84
C GLY A 95 -19.26 1.27 -4.77
N GLN A 96 -19.56 0.42 -5.78
CA GLN A 96 -18.58 -0.06 -6.75
C GLN A 96 -18.11 1.04 -7.71
N LEU A 97 -19.02 1.93 -8.12
CA LEU A 97 -18.69 3.06 -9.00
C LEU A 97 -17.74 4.06 -8.35
N MET A 98 -17.94 4.37 -7.06
CA MET A 98 -17.04 5.26 -6.31
C MET A 98 -15.63 4.65 -6.17
N THR A 99 -15.52 3.35 -5.88
CA THR A 99 -14.20 2.70 -5.79
C THR A 99 -13.48 2.74 -7.14
N THR A 100 -14.17 2.46 -8.24
CA THR A 100 -13.60 2.49 -9.59
C THR A 100 -13.19 3.90 -10.02
N ALA A 101 -14.01 4.91 -9.71
CA ALA A 101 -13.71 6.32 -10.00
C ALA A 101 -12.47 6.81 -9.25
N LEU A 102 -12.38 6.51 -7.94
CA LEU A 102 -11.23 6.88 -7.11
C LEU A 102 -9.94 6.24 -7.64
N TYR A 103 -10.00 4.96 -8.01
CA TYR A 103 -8.87 4.25 -8.60
C TYR A 103 -8.45 4.83 -9.96
N SER A 104 -9.41 5.26 -10.78
CA SER A 104 -9.13 5.88 -12.09
C SER A 104 -8.42 7.23 -11.97
N ILE A 105 -8.75 8.00 -10.93
CA ILE A 105 -8.13 9.31 -10.66
C ILE A 105 -6.74 9.09 -10.07
N LEU A 106 -6.59 8.13 -9.16
CA LEU A 106 -5.30 7.74 -8.59
C LEU A 106 -4.34 7.17 -9.65
N ASN A 107 -4.85 6.43 -10.64
CA ASN A 107 -4.07 5.87 -11.77
C ASN A 107 -3.67 6.92 -12.82
N LYS A 108 -4.24 8.13 -12.74
CA LYS A 108 -3.95 9.25 -13.66
C LYS A 108 -2.71 10.04 -13.26
N PHE A 109 -2.26 9.91 -12.01
CA PHE A 109 -0.98 10.45 -11.55
C PHE A 109 0.14 9.45 -11.86
N VAL A 110 1.23 9.87 -12.50
CA VAL A 110 2.37 9.01 -12.90
C VAL A 110 2.95 8.12 -11.76
N ILE A 111 2.63 8.44 -10.51
CA ILE A 111 3.08 7.79 -9.27
C ILE A 111 2.44 6.40 -9.05
N THR A 112 1.34 6.05 -9.72
CA THR A 112 0.59 4.80 -9.47
C THR A 112 1.31 3.53 -9.91
N ARG A 113 2.32 3.61 -10.78
CA ARG A 113 3.14 2.45 -11.18
C ARG A 113 4.03 1.93 -10.05
N ILE A 114 4.37 2.77 -9.06
CA ILE A 114 5.17 2.41 -7.88
C ILE A 114 4.26 2.14 -6.66
N PHE A 115 3.14 2.86 -6.58
CA PHE A 115 2.28 2.98 -5.41
C PHE A 115 1.24 1.84 -5.26
N VAL A 116 1.00 1.07 -6.32
CA VAL A 116 0.09 -0.08 -6.28
C VAL A 116 0.90 -1.36 -6.24
N PRO A 117 1.04 -2.01 -5.08
CA PRO A 117 1.48 -3.40 -5.06
C PRO A 117 0.46 -4.23 -5.85
N GLN A 118 0.94 -5.16 -6.70
CA GLN A 118 0.10 -6.07 -7.50
C GLN A 118 -0.90 -6.91 -6.67
N SER A 119 -0.84 -6.86 -5.34
CA SER A 119 -1.85 -7.44 -4.44
C SER A 119 -3.24 -6.80 -4.57
N ILE A 120 -3.35 -5.53 -4.99
CA ILE A 120 -4.65 -4.89 -5.23
C ILE A 120 -5.36 -5.52 -6.45
N LEU A 121 -4.59 -6.10 -7.37
CA LEU A 121 -5.12 -6.77 -8.58
C LEU A 121 -5.26 -8.28 -8.42
N HIS A 122 -4.81 -8.89 -7.32
CA HIS A 122 -4.99 -10.32 -7.12
C HIS A 122 -5.21 -10.61 -5.65
N PRO A 123 -6.46 -10.85 -5.22
CA PRO A 123 -6.73 -11.28 -3.87
C PRO A 123 -6.24 -12.73 -3.74
N LYS A 124 -5.01 -12.93 -3.26
CA LYS A 124 -4.56 -14.25 -2.76
C LYS A 124 -5.55 -14.83 -1.76
N HIS A 125 -6.21 -13.96 -0.99
CA HIS A 125 -7.27 -14.32 -0.04
C HIS A 125 -8.51 -14.92 -0.72
N TYR A 126 -8.89 -14.44 -1.92
CA TYR A 126 -10.03 -14.97 -2.65
C TYR A 126 -9.79 -16.42 -3.12
N TYR A 127 -8.56 -16.73 -3.56
CA TYR A 127 -8.22 -18.09 -4.01
C TYR A 127 -8.26 -19.10 -2.85
N ILE A 128 -7.78 -18.72 -1.66
CA ILE A 128 -7.78 -19.58 -0.47
C ILE A 128 -9.22 -19.82 0.03
N THR A 129 -10.05 -18.78 0.05
CA THR A 129 -11.46 -18.89 0.46
C THR A 129 -12.27 -19.76 -0.50
N VAL A 130 -12.07 -19.61 -1.82
CA VAL A 130 -12.75 -20.45 -2.82
C VAL A 130 -12.30 -21.90 -2.72
N HIS A 131 -11.00 -22.16 -2.56
CA HIS A 131 -10.50 -23.53 -2.42
C HIS A 131 -11.02 -24.20 -1.14
N ARG A 132 -11.18 -23.44 -0.04
CA ARG A 132 -11.79 -23.94 1.19
C ARG A 132 -13.29 -24.20 1.02
N ALA A 133 -14.00 -23.33 0.31
CA ALA A 133 -15.42 -23.51 0.00
C ALA A 133 -15.65 -24.72 -0.91
N GLU A 134 -14.80 -24.94 -1.91
CA GLU A 134 -14.86 -26.09 -2.80
C GLU A 134 -14.70 -27.41 -2.03
N THR A 135 -13.72 -27.49 -1.11
CA THR A 135 -13.53 -28.67 -0.26
C THR A 135 -14.76 -28.95 0.62
N ILE A 136 -15.39 -27.91 1.18
CA ILE A 136 -16.59 -28.06 2.02
C ILE A 136 -17.79 -28.49 1.18
N LEU A 137 -17.99 -27.92 -0.01
CA LEU A 137 -19.11 -28.27 -0.89
C LEU A 137 -18.98 -29.70 -1.44
N LYS A 138 -17.76 -30.14 -1.77
CA LYS A 138 -17.47 -31.54 -2.12
C LYS A 138 -17.76 -32.47 -0.94
N ALA A 139 -17.37 -32.08 0.27
CA ALA A 139 -17.67 -32.85 1.49
C ALA A 139 -19.18 -32.89 1.80
N CYS A 140 -19.94 -31.88 1.40
CA CYS A 140 -21.40 -31.83 1.50
C CYS A 140 -22.12 -32.59 0.36
N GLY A 141 -21.40 -33.25 -0.55
CA GLY A 141 -21.98 -34.08 -1.60
C GLY A 141 -22.52 -33.33 -2.83
N TYR A 142 -22.15 -32.06 -3.01
CA TYR A 142 -22.52 -31.31 -4.22
C TYR A 142 -21.72 -31.80 -5.43
N THR A 143 -22.34 -31.80 -6.60
CA THR A 143 -21.67 -32.19 -7.84
C THR A 143 -20.81 -31.04 -8.39
N GLU A 144 -19.68 -31.37 -9.02
CA GLU A 144 -18.77 -30.41 -9.69
C GLU A 144 -19.48 -29.30 -10.50
N PRO A 145 -20.51 -29.58 -11.33
CA PRO A 145 -21.21 -28.53 -12.07
C PRO A 145 -21.99 -27.56 -11.16
N ASP A 146 -22.55 -28.03 -10.04
CA ASP A 146 -23.26 -27.18 -9.07
C ASP A 146 -22.28 -26.28 -8.31
N ILE A 147 -21.12 -26.83 -7.94
CA ILE A 147 -20.05 -26.08 -7.26
C ILE A 147 -19.53 -24.97 -8.17
N MET A 148 -19.28 -25.30 -9.45
CA MET A 148 -18.91 -24.31 -10.44
C MET A 148 -20.02 -23.26 -10.64
N GLY A 149 -21.29 -23.66 -10.66
CA GLY A 149 -22.42 -22.73 -10.70
C GLY A 149 -22.42 -21.74 -9.54
N VAL A 150 -22.15 -22.20 -8.32
CA VAL A 150 -22.07 -21.36 -7.11
C VAL A 150 -20.85 -20.44 -7.15
N ILE A 151 -19.67 -20.96 -7.50
CA ILE A 151 -18.43 -20.17 -7.62
C ILE A 151 -18.58 -19.08 -8.69
N TYR A 152 -19.20 -19.41 -9.83
CA TYR A 152 -19.45 -18.47 -10.93
C TYR A 152 -20.48 -17.40 -10.56
N LYS A 153 -21.49 -17.76 -9.76
CA LYS A 153 -22.50 -16.82 -9.25
C LYS A 153 -21.91 -15.86 -8.19
N CYS A 154 -20.93 -16.34 -7.41
CA CYS A 154 -20.23 -15.56 -6.39
C CYS A 154 -19.06 -14.70 -6.93
N GLY A 155 -18.46 -15.03 -8.08
CA GLY A 155 -17.32 -14.26 -8.61
C GLY A 155 -17.06 -14.38 -10.12
N GLY A 156 -18.14 -14.35 -10.91
CA GLY A 156 -18.16 -14.67 -12.35
C GLY A 156 -17.18 -13.93 -13.27
N ASP A 157 -16.56 -12.83 -12.86
CA ASP A 157 -15.59 -12.10 -13.70
C ASP A 157 -14.15 -12.58 -13.52
N TYR A 158 -13.82 -13.26 -12.40
CA TYR A 158 -12.44 -13.68 -12.08
C TYR A 158 -12.10 -15.08 -12.60
N TYR A 159 -13.04 -16.03 -12.55
CA TYR A 159 -12.83 -17.39 -13.04
C TYR A 159 -12.71 -17.43 -14.57
N LYS A 160 -13.47 -16.58 -15.28
CA LYS A 160 -13.42 -16.50 -16.75
C LYS A 160 -12.06 -16.09 -17.31
N LYS A 161 -11.23 -15.41 -16.51
CA LYS A 161 -9.92 -14.89 -16.95
C LYS A 161 -8.76 -15.86 -16.70
N ASN A 162 -8.89 -16.75 -15.71
CA ASN A 162 -7.82 -17.70 -15.33
C ASN A 162 -8.09 -19.15 -15.74
N THR A 163 -9.34 -19.52 -16.03
CA THR A 163 -9.64 -20.73 -16.79
C THR A 163 -9.82 -20.33 -18.25
N LYS A 164 -8.77 -20.51 -19.07
CA LYS A 164 -8.95 -20.74 -20.51
C LYS A 164 -9.74 -22.04 -20.66
N ILE A 165 -11.06 -21.95 -20.54
CA ILE A 165 -11.96 -23.01 -20.95
C ILE A 165 -12.79 -22.37 -22.05
N ASP A 166 -12.36 -22.62 -23.28
CA ASP A 166 -13.16 -22.39 -24.48
C ASP A 166 -14.41 -23.26 -24.37
N VAL A 167 -15.57 -22.60 -24.26
CA VAL A 167 -16.87 -23.10 -24.73
C VAL A 167 -17.55 -21.96 -25.46
#